data_AF-A0A3M0FGY5-F1
#
_entry.id   AF-A0A3M0FGY5-F1
#
_cell.length_a   1.000
_cell.length_b   1.000
_cell.length_c   1.000
_cell.angle_alpha   90.00
_cell.angle_beta   90.00
_cell.angle_gamma   90.00
#
_symmetry.space_group_name_H-M   'P 1'
#
loop_
_entity.id
_entity.type
_entity.pdbx_description
1 polymer ?
#
loop_
_entity_poly.entity_id
_entity_poly.type
_entity_poly.pdbx_seq_one_letter_code
_entity_poly.pdbx_strand_id
1 'polypeptide(L)'
;MIKLGGFDLKTSRPSDLDAQLVNATGCGVKELDTILGAGPDRAARAVQPFLDKEAPSLGELARVIAGDPAAVPAIRKLYADVLAAPASATGDSK
;
A
#
# COMPACT_ATOMS: atom_id res chain seq x y z
N MET A 1 -6.73 7.81 1.55
CA MET A 1 -5.61 8.41 2.32
C MET A 1 -5.14 7.38 3.35
N ILE A 2 -3.83 7.30 3.57
CA ILE A 2 -3.20 6.48 4.62
C ILE A 2 -2.32 7.37 5.50
N LYS A 3 -2.30 7.09 6.80
CA LYS A 3 -1.42 7.76 7.76
C LYS A 3 -0.22 6.88 8.08
N LEU A 4 1.00 7.35 7.80
CA LEU A 4 2.26 6.66 8.08
C LEU A 4 3.24 7.62 8.75
N GLY A 5 3.62 7.39 10.00
CA GLY A 5 4.59 8.17 10.77
C GLY A 5 4.40 9.69 10.68
N GLY A 6 3.15 10.15 10.78
CA GLY A 6 2.78 11.57 10.72
C GLY A 6 2.53 12.13 9.31
N PHE A 7 2.74 11.34 8.26
CA PHE A 7 2.37 11.71 6.89
C PHE A 7 0.95 11.30 6.57
N ASP A 8 0.15 12.24 6.08
CA ASP A 8 -1.15 11.98 5.44
C ASP A 8 -0.92 11.82 3.93
N LEU A 9 -0.80 10.57 3.48
CA LEU A 9 -0.52 10.27 2.09
C LEU A 9 -1.82 10.00 1.32
N LYS A 10 -1.96 10.65 0.16
CA LYS A 10 -3.03 10.36 -0.77
C LYS A 10 -2.85 8.96 -1.34
N THR A 11 -3.94 8.20 -1.37
CA THR A 11 -3.95 6.83 -1.87
C THR A 11 -4.98 6.67 -2.96
N SER A 12 -4.59 6.03 -4.06
CA SER A 12 -5.44 5.66 -5.17
C SER A 12 -5.29 4.16 -5.41
N ARG A 13 -6.38 3.44 -5.67
CA ARG A 13 -6.32 2.00 -5.96
C ARG A 13 -5.81 1.79 -7.39
N PRO A 14 -4.67 1.12 -7.61
CA PRO A 14 -4.29 0.71 -8.95
C PRO A 14 -5.21 -0.41 -9.47
N SER A 15 -5.55 -0.37 -10.77
CA SER A 15 -6.32 -1.42 -11.45
C SER A 15 -5.64 -2.78 -11.38
N ASP A 16 -4.31 -2.78 -11.50
CA ASP A 16 -3.46 -3.97 -11.59
C ASP A 16 -2.65 -4.18 -10.29
N LEU A 17 -3.28 -3.93 -9.14
CA LEU A 17 -2.62 -3.97 -7.83
C LEU A 17 -1.81 -5.25 -7.60
N ASP A 18 -2.41 -6.41 -7.87
CA ASP A 18 -1.76 -7.70 -7.63
C ASP A 18 -0.51 -7.87 -8.50
N ALA A 19 -0.58 -7.52 -9.79
CA ALA A 19 0.56 -7.56 -10.69
C ALA A 19 1.67 -6.58 -10.27
N GLN A 20 1.31 -5.38 -9.82
CA GLN A 20 2.30 -4.42 -9.30
C GLN A 20 2.96 -4.92 -8.01
N LEU A 21 2.21 -5.55 -7.13
CA LEU A 21 2.72 -6.10 -5.87
C LEU A 21 3.66 -7.28 -6.12
N VAL A 22 3.31 -8.17 -7.04
CA VAL A 22 4.16 -9.28 -7.50
C VAL A 22 5.45 -8.74 -8.12
N ASN A 23 5.38 -7.72 -8.96
CA ASN A 23 6.58 -7.11 -9.54
C ASN A 23 7.48 -6.45 -8.48
N ALA A 24 6.91 -5.82 -7.46
CA ALA A 24 7.67 -5.11 -6.43
C ALA A 24 8.26 -6.03 -5.36
N THR A 25 7.54 -7.10 -5.00
CA THR A 25 7.84 -7.94 -3.83
C THR A 25 8.02 -9.43 -4.15
N GLY A 26 7.60 -9.89 -5.32
CA GLY A 26 7.53 -11.30 -5.68
C GLY A 26 6.31 -12.04 -5.10
N CYS A 27 5.45 -11.34 -4.35
CA CYS A 27 4.30 -11.89 -3.65
C CYS A 27 3.02 -11.16 -4.06
N GLY A 28 1.90 -11.90 -4.11
CA GLY A 28 0.59 -11.33 -4.44
C GLY A 28 -0.14 -10.74 -3.22
N VAL A 29 -1.33 -10.19 -3.44
CA VAL A 29 -2.16 -9.59 -2.36
C VAL A 29 -2.54 -10.62 -1.30
N LYS A 30 -2.68 -11.89 -1.67
CA LYS A 30 -2.95 -13.00 -0.74
C LYS A 30 -1.81 -13.27 0.25
N GLU A 31 -0.61 -12.82 -0.08
CA GLU A 31 0.61 -13.00 0.71
C GLU A 31 0.99 -11.71 1.45
N LEU A 32 0.06 -10.74 1.56
CA LEU A 32 0.33 -9.45 2.17
C LEU A 32 0.93 -9.57 3.57
N ASP A 33 0.42 -10.47 4.41
CA ASP A 33 0.97 -10.67 5.75
C ASP A 33 2.43 -11.14 5.74
N THR A 34 2.81 -11.97 4.77
CA THR A 34 4.22 -12.37 4.56
C THR A 34 5.06 -11.16 4.16
N ILE A 35 4.55 -10.32 3.25
CA ILE A 35 5.25 -9.11 2.80
C ILE A 35 5.46 -8.15 3.98
N LEU A 36 4.41 -7.88 4.77
CA LEU A 36 4.47 -6.95 5.89
C LEU A 36 5.31 -7.50 7.05
N GLY A 37 5.31 -8.82 7.26
CA GLY A 37 6.14 -9.49 8.26
C GLY A 37 7.62 -9.58 7.89
N ALA A 38 7.96 -9.46 6.61
CA ALA A 38 9.35 -9.49 6.13
C ALA A 38 10.14 -8.21 6.46
N GLY A 39 9.45 -7.12 6.83
CA GLY A 39 10.08 -5.90 7.34
C GLY A 39 9.67 -4.61 6.61
N PRO A 40 10.21 -3.47 7.06
CA PRO A 40 9.79 -2.14 6.61
C PRO A 40 10.02 -1.88 5.12
N ASP A 41 11.12 -2.38 4.53
CA ASP A 41 11.39 -2.23 3.08
C ASP A 41 10.32 -2.91 2.22
N ARG A 42 9.91 -4.11 2.62
CA ARG A 42 8.85 -4.87 1.93
C ARG A 42 7.50 -4.20 2.10
N ALA A 43 7.20 -3.68 3.30
CA ALA A 43 5.99 -2.90 3.54
C ALA A 43 5.96 -1.59 2.73
N ALA A 44 7.09 -0.89 2.59
CA ALA A 44 7.21 0.30 1.75
C ALA A 44 6.89 -0.01 0.28
N ARG A 45 7.43 -1.11 -0.25
CA ARG A 45 7.12 -1.60 -1.61
C ARG A 45 5.66 -2.03 -1.76
N ALA A 46 5.04 -2.55 -0.71
CA ALA A 46 3.63 -2.93 -0.72
C ALA A 46 2.69 -1.72 -0.79
N VAL A 47 3.05 -0.61 -0.15
CA VAL A 47 2.21 0.60 -0.16
C VAL A 47 2.48 1.49 -1.38
N GLN A 48 3.68 1.47 -1.95
CA GLN A 48 4.09 2.35 -3.04
C GLN A 48 3.13 2.37 -4.26
N PRO A 49 2.55 1.26 -4.72
CA PRO A 49 1.57 1.26 -5.83
C PRO A 49 0.32 2.12 -5.57
N PHE A 50 -0.02 2.37 -4.31
CA PHE A 50 -1.16 3.21 -3.96
C PHE A 50 -0.84 4.69 -3.91
N LEU A 51 0.45 5.04 -3.82
CA LEU A 51 0.89 6.38 -3.54
C LEU A 51 1.08 7.17 -4.84
N ASP A 52 0.68 8.44 -4.82
CA ASP A 52 0.89 9.36 -5.93
C ASP A 52 2.39 9.75 -6.04
N LYS A 53 2.77 10.42 -7.14
CA LYS A 53 4.17 10.81 -7.44
C LYS A 53 4.81 11.75 -6.40
N GLU A 54 4.01 12.41 -5.58
CA GLU A 54 4.46 13.30 -4.50
C GLU A 54 4.87 12.54 -3.23
N ALA A 55 4.71 11.21 -3.21
CA ALA A 55 5.05 10.42 -2.05
C ALA A 55 6.56 10.33 -1.81
N PRO A 56 6.98 10.11 -0.54
CA PRO A 56 8.39 9.95 -0.20
C PRO A 56 9.03 8.78 -0.94
N SER A 57 10.36 8.82 -1.06
CA SER A 57 11.11 7.72 -1.66
C SER A 57 10.92 6.41 -0.88
N LEU A 58 11.12 5.26 -1.53
CA LEU A 58 11.00 3.94 -0.86
C LEU A 58 11.86 3.83 0.41
N GLY A 59 13.07 4.42 0.39
CA GLY A 59 13.96 4.42 1.55
C GLY A 59 13.43 5.28 2.71
N GLU A 60 12.81 6.41 2.42
CA GLU A 60 12.14 7.24 3.43
C GLU A 60 10.90 6.55 3.97
N LEU A 61 10.06 5.97 3.10
CA LEU A 61 8.90 5.18 3.50
C LEU A 61 9.30 4.02 4.41
N ALA A 62 10.37 3.30 4.08
CA ALA A 62 10.87 2.22 4.93
C ALA A 62 11.28 2.74 6.32
N ARG A 63 11.98 3.89 6.41
CA ARG A 63 12.35 4.51 7.70
C ARG A 63 11.11 4.95 8.49
N VAL A 64 10.14 5.55 7.81
CA VAL A 64 8.86 5.96 8.42
C VAL A 64 8.13 4.74 8.98
N ILE A 65 8.01 3.66 8.20
CA ILE A 65 7.38 2.42 8.64
C ILE A 65 8.15 1.76 9.79
N ALA A 66 9.48 1.78 9.75
CA ALA A 66 10.31 1.24 10.83
C ALA A 66 10.15 2.01 12.14
N GLY A 67 9.92 3.33 12.07
CA GLY A 67 9.72 4.20 13.22
C GLY A 67 8.27 4.29 13.71
N ASP A 68 7.30 3.77 12.95
CA ASP A 68 5.88 3.86 13.26
C ASP A 68 5.24 2.47 13.50
N PRO A 69 4.96 2.09 14.75
CA PRO A 69 4.32 0.80 15.06
C PRO A 69 2.90 0.70 14.51
N ALA A 70 2.24 1.81 14.17
CA ALA A 70 0.91 1.82 13.58
C ALA A 70 0.92 1.66 12.05
N ALA A 71 2.09 1.73 11.40
CA ALA A 71 2.20 1.69 9.94
C ALA A 71 1.72 0.36 9.35
N VAL A 72 2.18 -0.79 9.89
CA VAL A 72 1.79 -2.12 9.39
C VAL A 72 0.27 -2.34 9.52
N PRO A 73 -0.38 -2.08 10.68
CA PRO A 73 -1.84 -2.09 10.78
C PRO A 73 -2.55 -1.16 9.79
N ALA A 74 -2.02 0.04 9.55
CA ALA A 74 -2.59 0.98 8.59
C ALA A 74 -2.52 0.45 7.15
N ILE A 75 -1.40 -0.15 6.75
CA ILE A 75 -1.23 -0.77 5.43
C ILE A 75 -2.19 -1.96 5.28
N ARG A 76 -2.32 -2.82 6.29
CA ARG A 76 -3.31 -3.91 6.27
C ARG A 76 -4.73 -3.39 6.03
N LYS A 77 -5.11 -2.31 6.73
CA LYS A 77 -6.44 -1.71 6.57
C LYS A 77 -6.66 -1.19 5.16
N LEU A 78 -5.66 -0.53 4.56
CA LEU A 78 -5.72 -0.06 3.17
C LEU A 78 -6.03 -1.21 2.20
N TYR A 79 -5.36 -2.35 2.36
CA TYR A 79 -5.63 -3.53 1.53
C TYR A 79 -6.98 -4.18 1.82
N ALA A 80 -7.42 -4.21 3.08
CA ALA A 80 -8.75 -4.72 3.43
C ALA A 80 -9.87 -3.89 2.81
N ASP A 81 -9.75 -2.56 2.83
CA ASP A 81 -10.72 -1.65 2.19
C ASP A 81 -10.79 -1.89 0.67
N VAL A 82 -9.65 -2.16 0.03
CA VAL A 82 -9.55 -2.47 -1.40
C VAL A 82 -10.20 -3.82 -1.75
N LEU A 83 -10.01 -4.83 -0.90
CA LEU A 83 -10.59 -6.16 -1.10
C LEU A 83 -12.09 -6.21 -0.76
N ALA A 84 -12.54 -5.37 0.18
CA ALA A 84 -13.94 -5.26 0.58
C ALA A 84 -14.77 -4.39 -0.37
N ALA A 85 -14.15 -3.44 -1.07
CA ALA A 85 -14.85 -2.61 -2.05
C ALA A 85 -15.28 -3.47 -3.26
N PRO A 86 -16.59 -3.56 -3.59
CA PRO A 86 -17.02 -4.16 -4.84
C PRO A 86 -16.34 -3.41 -6.00
N ALA A 87 -16.03 -4.10 -7.10
CA ALA A 87 -15.36 -3.56 -8.29
C ALA A 87 -16.23 -2.52 -9.07
N SER A 88 -17.02 -1.71 -8.38
CA SER A 88 -18.00 -0.79 -8.93
C SER A 88 -17.62 0.64 -8.58
N ALA A 89 -16.90 1.30 -9.50
CA ALA A 89 -17.11 2.71 -9.89
C ALA A 89 -16.01 3.22 -10.85
N THR A 90 -15.94 2.66 -12.06
CA THR A 90 -15.59 3.45 -13.25
C THR A 90 -16.51 3.02 -14.38
N GLY A 91 -17.76 3.43 -14.26
CA GLY A 91 -18.80 3.13 -15.22
C GLY A 91 -19.98 4.05 -14.96
N ASP A 92 -19.76 5.35 -15.13
CA ASP A 92 -20.75 6.29 -15.65
C ASP A 92 -20.11 7.68 -15.77
N SER A 93 -19.96 8.19 -16.98
CA SER A 93 -20.17 9.61 -17.30
C SER A 93 -20.04 9.84 -18.81
N LYS A 94 -21.21 9.71 -19.45
CA LYS A 94 -21.75 10.51 -20.56
C LYS A 94 -21.15 10.43 -21.97
#